data_AF-A0A2S2PUC0-F1
#
_entry.id   AF-A0A2S2PUC0-F1
#
_cell.length_a   1.000
_cell.length_b   1.000
_cell.length_c   1.000
_cell.angle_alpha   90.00
_cell.angle_beta   90.00
_cell.angle_gamma   90.00
#
_symmetry.space_group_name_H-M   'P 1'
#
loop_
_entity.id
_entity.type
_entity.pdbx_description
1 polymer ?
#
loop_
_entity_poly.entity_id
_entity_poly.type
_entity_poly.pdbx_seq_one_letter_code
_entity_poly.pdbx_strand_id
1 'polypeptide(L)'
;NLLYLMFLKPILHEVTQVNVIFQGTNIDVFKAHCDLKNLLISLIRRVLKPNNISQIIKESTQRKIIRLIDIEAVRNALRFPGAYLSNNCVDYGWQFDTQSTLNI
;
A
#
# COMPACT_ATOMS: atom_id res chain seq x y z
N ASN A 1 -3.98 -22.62 3.05
CA ASN A 1 -4.17 -21.22 3.53
C ASN A 1 -3.05 -20.28 2.99
N LEU A 2 -2.65 -20.44 1.72
CA LEU A 2 -1.50 -19.73 1.14
C LEU A 2 -1.80 -18.25 0.88
N LEU A 3 -2.96 -17.95 0.29
CA LEU A 3 -3.44 -16.58 0.05
C LEU A 3 -3.38 -15.71 1.33
N TYR A 4 -3.81 -16.27 2.46
CA TYR A 4 -3.72 -15.60 3.75
C TYR A 4 -2.28 -15.29 4.13
N LEU A 5 -1.38 -16.27 4.03
CA LEU A 5 0.02 -16.12 4.44
C LEU A 5 0.79 -15.14 3.56
N MET A 6 0.47 -15.07 2.28
CA MET A 6 1.29 -14.37 1.29
C MET A 6 0.73 -13.00 0.89
N PHE A 7 -0.59 -12.84 0.90
CA PHE A 7 -1.23 -11.57 0.57
C PHE A 7 -1.73 -10.84 1.82
N LEU A 8 -2.58 -11.49 2.61
CA LEU A 8 -3.29 -10.81 3.69
C LEU A 8 -2.39 -10.56 4.92
N LYS A 9 -1.56 -11.53 5.30
CA LYS A 9 -0.70 -11.44 6.48
C LYS A 9 0.32 -10.30 6.37
N PRO A 10 1.01 -10.05 5.24
CA PRO A 10 1.87 -8.88 5.09
C PRO A 10 1.10 -7.54 5.21
N ILE A 11 -0.09 -7.44 4.60
CA ILE A 11 -0.95 -6.25 4.71
C ILE A 11 -1.32 -6.00 6.18
N LEU A 12 -1.80 -7.04 6.88
CA LEU A 12 -2.16 -6.95 8.28
C LEU A 12 -0.96 -6.58 9.16
N HIS A 13 0.22 -7.11 8.85
CA HIS A 13 1.45 -6.76 9.54
C HIS A 13 1.79 -5.27 9.38
N GLU A 14 1.79 -4.74 8.14
CA GLU A 14 2.03 -3.31 7.87
C GLU A 14 1.03 -2.40 8.60
N VAL A 15 -0.27 -2.75 8.57
CA VAL A 15 -1.32 -2.00 9.30
C VAL A 15 -1.07 -2.04 10.81
N THR A 16 -0.70 -3.21 11.34
CA THR A 16 -0.43 -3.37 12.78
C THR A 16 0.77 -2.53 13.21
N GLN A 17 1.86 -2.51 12.42
CA GLN A 17 3.04 -1.69 12.72
C GLN A 17 2.69 -0.20 12.80
N VAL A 18 1.94 0.31 11.82
CA VAL A 18 1.49 1.71 11.84
C VAL A 18 0.60 1.97 13.06
N ASN A 19 -0.37 1.09 13.36
CA ASN A 19 -1.22 1.24 14.54
C ASN A 19 -0.43 1.32 15.85
N VAL A 20 0.59 0.47 16.04
CA VAL A 20 1.44 0.49 17.24
C VAL A 20 2.14 1.84 17.39
N ILE A 21 2.61 2.43 16.29
CA ILE A 21 3.25 3.76 16.30
C ILE A 21 2.26 4.83 16.76
N PHE A 22 1.02 4.80 16.27
CA PHE A 22 -0.03 5.75 16.67
C PHE A 22 -0.54 5.54 18.11
N GLN A 23 -0.30 4.38 18.71
CA GLN A 23 -0.66 4.07 20.10
C GLN A 23 0.47 4.36 21.10
N GLY A 24 1.65 4.76 20.62
CA GLY A 24 2.78 5.08 21.48
C GLY A 24 2.51 6.26 22.42
N THR A 25 3.15 6.29 23.58
CA THR A 25 3.04 7.40 24.54
C THR A 25 3.94 8.59 24.22
N ASN A 26 4.97 8.40 23.38
CA ASN A 26 5.88 9.46 22.92
C ASN A 26 6.06 9.38 21.40
N ILE A 27 5.01 9.75 20.67
CA ILE A 27 4.95 9.58 19.23
C ILE A 27 5.73 10.68 18.53
N ASP A 28 6.72 10.30 17.72
CA ASP A 28 7.23 11.18 16.68
C ASP A 28 6.17 11.33 15.59
N VAL A 29 5.42 12.44 15.66
CA VAL A 29 4.31 12.77 14.76
C VAL A 29 4.74 12.73 13.30
N PHE A 30 5.96 13.17 13.00
CA PHE A 30 6.46 13.23 11.63
C PHE A 30 6.76 11.84 11.08
N LYS A 31 7.39 11.00 11.90
CA LYS A 31 7.63 9.60 11.57
C LYS A 31 6.30 8.85 11.40
N ALA A 32 5.35 9.04 12.31
CA ALA A 32 4.03 8.42 12.23
C ALA A 32 3.29 8.77 10.92
N HIS A 33 3.38 10.03 10.49
CA HIS A 33 2.83 10.46 9.19
C HIS A 33 3.57 9.83 7.99
N CYS A 34 4.89 9.71 8.05
CA CYS A 34 5.66 9.04 7.00
C CYS A 34 5.28 7.56 6.88
N ASP A 35 5.13 6.86 8.02
CA ASP A 35 4.80 5.44 8.05
C ASP A 35 3.36 5.18 7.58
N LEU A 36 2.40 6.02 8.00
CA LEU A 36 1.03 5.99 7.47
C LEU A 36 1.00 6.18 5.95
N LYS A 37 1.82 7.10 5.46
CA LYS A 37 1.92 7.38 4.04
C LYS A 37 2.48 6.20 3.25
N ASN A 38 3.54 5.58 3.74
CA ASN A 38 4.13 4.40 3.13
C ASN A 38 3.13 3.25 3.07
N LEU A 39 2.36 3.03 4.15
CA LEU A 39 1.26 2.07 4.19
C LEU A 39 0.21 2.38 3.12
N LEU A 40 -0.26 3.63 3.01
CA LEU A 40 -1.23 4.04 1.99
C LEU A 40 -0.73 3.74 0.58
N ILE A 41 0.51 4.12 0.26
CA ILE A 41 1.10 3.87 -1.07
C ILE A 41 1.21 2.36 -1.34
N SER A 42 1.64 1.58 -0.34
CA SER A 42 1.74 0.13 -0.42
C SER A 42 0.39 -0.51 -0.76
N LEU A 43 -0.69 -0.10 -0.08
CA LEU A 43 -2.04 -0.56 -0.35
C LEU A 43 -2.55 -0.15 -1.74
N ILE A 44 -2.34 1.12 -2.10
CA ILE A 44 -2.80 1.67 -3.38
C ILE A 44 -2.12 0.94 -4.55
N ARG A 45 -0.82 0.65 -4.45
CA ARG A 45 -0.05 -0.08 -5.48
C ARG A 45 -0.54 -1.51 -5.71
N ARG A 46 -1.16 -2.13 -4.71
CA ARG A 46 -1.74 -3.48 -4.83
C ARG A 46 -3.09 -3.48 -5.57
N VAL A 47 -3.72 -2.31 -5.75
CA VAL A 47 -5.09 -2.19 -6.30
C VAL A 47 -5.13 -1.40 -7.61
N LEU A 48 -4.38 -0.31 -7.72
CA LEU A 48 -4.47 0.63 -8.84
C LEU A 48 -3.26 0.55 -9.78
N LYS A 49 -3.51 0.73 -11.08
CA LYS A 49 -2.47 0.82 -12.11
C LYS A 49 -1.54 2.01 -11.85
N PRO A 50 -0.22 1.86 -12.04
CA PRO A 50 0.77 2.91 -11.77
C PRO A 50 0.46 4.25 -12.45
N ASN A 51 -0.08 4.24 -13.67
CA ASN A 51 -0.36 5.47 -14.42
C ASN A 51 -1.33 6.41 -13.68
N ASN A 52 -2.34 5.86 -12.97
CA ASN A 52 -3.37 6.64 -12.28
C ASN A 52 -2.91 7.20 -10.93
N ILE A 53 -1.79 6.69 -10.42
CA ILE A 53 -1.25 7.04 -9.09
C ILE A 53 0.18 7.58 -9.22
N SER A 54 0.68 7.76 -10.44
CA SER A 54 2.07 8.12 -10.72
C SER A 54 2.46 9.47 -10.17
N GLN A 55 1.55 10.46 -10.20
CA GLN A 55 1.77 11.78 -9.61
C GLN A 55 1.82 11.70 -8.09
N ILE A 56 0.91 10.94 -7.48
CA ILE A 56 0.88 10.68 -6.04
C ILE A 56 2.19 10.01 -5.63
N ILE A 57 2.62 8.96 -6.33
CA ILE A 57 3.83 8.21 -6.03
C ILE A 57 5.09 9.05 -6.25
N LYS A 58 5.23 9.75 -7.38
CA LYS A 58 6.44 10.52 -7.68
C LYS A 58 6.63 11.69 -6.72
N GLU A 59 5.57 12.44 -6.45
CA GLU A 59 5.60 13.51 -5.44
C GLU A 59 5.75 12.94 -4.03
N SER A 60 5.25 11.71 -3.79
CA SER A 60 5.36 11.07 -2.48
C SER A 60 6.79 10.74 -2.06
N THR A 61 7.68 10.44 -3.00
CA THR A 61 9.09 10.16 -2.71
C THR A 61 9.88 11.40 -2.30
N GLN A 62 9.40 12.60 -2.66
CA GLN A 62 10.06 13.87 -2.35
C GLN A 62 9.40 14.60 -1.17
N ARG A 63 8.06 14.52 -1.05
CA ARG A 63 7.31 15.13 0.05
C ARG A 63 7.12 14.11 1.16
N LYS A 64 7.06 14.51 2.43
CA LYS A 64 6.87 13.55 3.55
C LYS A 64 5.43 13.44 4.05
N ILE A 65 4.57 14.39 3.68
CA ILE A 65 3.18 14.50 4.16
C ILE A 65 2.20 14.25 3.00
N ILE A 66 1.08 13.56 3.29
CA ILE A 66 -0.06 13.39 2.37
C ILE A 66 -0.95 14.62 2.44
N ARG A 67 -1.32 15.18 1.29
CA ARG A 67 -2.25 16.30 1.19
C ARG A 67 -3.65 15.83 0.83
N LEU A 68 -4.65 16.68 1.07
CA LEU A 68 -6.03 16.39 0.70
C LEU A 68 -6.18 16.08 -0.80
N ILE A 69 -5.44 16.82 -1.66
CA ILE A 69 -5.42 16.59 -3.11
C ILE A 69 -4.94 15.18 -3.48
N ASP A 70 -4.02 14.59 -2.71
CA ASP A 70 -3.54 13.23 -2.95
C ASP A 70 -4.67 12.23 -2.67
N ILE A 71 -5.41 12.45 -1.57
CA ILE A 71 -6.57 11.62 -1.19
C ILE A 71 -7.67 11.72 -2.24
N GLU A 72 -7.96 12.93 -2.73
CA GLU A 72 -8.96 13.14 -3.79
C GLU A 72 -8.54 12.45 -5.09
N ALA A 73 -7.26 12.50 -5.46
CA ALA A 73 -6.75 11.79 -6.62
C ALA A 73 -6.94 10.27 -6.51
N VAL A 74 -6.62 9.66 -5.35
CA VAL A 74 -6.90 8.23 -5.10
C VAL A 74 -8.40 7.95 -5.19
N ARG A 75 -9.22 8.78 -4.54
CA ARG A 75 -10.69 8.61 -4.53
C ARG A 75 -11.27 8.65 -5.94
N ASN A 76 -10.79 9.56 -6.78
CA ASN A 76 -11.22 9.67 -8.16
C ASN A 76 -10.76 8.47 -9.00
N ALA A 77 -9.53 7.99 -8.79
CA ALA A 77 -9.04 6.78 -9.45
C ALA A 77 -9.88 5.55 -9.08
N LEU A 78 -10.25 5.38 -7.81
CA LEU A 78 -11.12 4.28 -7.36
C LEU A 78 -12.53 4.31 -7.98
N ARG A 79 -13.00 5.47 -8.47
CA ARG A 79 -14.30 5.54 -9.16
C ARG A 79 -14.24 5.06 -10.61
N PHE A 80 -13.05 4.95 -11.19
CA PHE A 80 -12.88 4.57 -12.59
C PHE A 80 -12.51 3.08 -12.72
N PRO A 81 -13.38 2.22 -13.29
CA PRO A 81 -13.10 0.79 -13.43
C PRO A 81 -11.81 0.48 -14.20
N GLY A 82 -11.43 1.33 -15.17
CA GLY A 82 -10.19 1.17 -15.92
C GLY A 82 -8.92 1.46 -15.12
N ALA A 83 -9.03 2.04 -13.92
CA ALA A 83 -7.89 2.37 -13.08
C ALA A 83 -7.34 1.20 -12.27
N TYR A 84 -8.15 0.16 -12.07
CA TYR A 84 -7.79 -1.03 -11.29
C TYR A 84 -6.79 -1.89 -12.05
N LEU A 85 -5.90 -2.54 -11.30
CA LEU A 85 -5.13 -3.67 -11.80
C LEU A 85 -6.10 -4.81 -12.19
N SER A 86 -5.71 -5.61 -13.17
CA SER A 86 -6.45 -6.85 -13.46
C SER A 86 -6.41 -7.74 -12.22
N ASN A 87 -7.45 -8.56 -12.01
CA ASN A 87 -7.45 -9.56 -10.94
C ASN A 87 -6.27 -10.55 -11.05
N ASN A 88 -5.68 -10.68 -12.24
CA ASN A 88 -4.50 -11.51 -12.49
C ASN A 88 -3.17 -10.77 -12.22
N CYS A 89 -3.23 -9.47 -11.91
CA CYS A 89 -2.08 -8.62 -11.60
C CYS A 89 -1.95 -8.37 -10.09
N VAL A 90 -2.60 -9.18 -9.26
CA VAL A 90 -2.34 -9.17 -7.82
C VAL A 90 -0.90 -9.60 -7.61
N ASP A 91 -0.04 -8.64 -7.31
CA ASP A 91 1.32 -8.90 -6.89
C ASP A 91 1.26 -9.50 -5.48
N TYR A 92 1.38 -10.83 -5.42
CA TYR A 92 1.47 -11.58 -4.17
C TYR A 92 2.86 -11.45 -3.50
N GLY A 93 3.75 -10.68 -4.12
CA GLY A 93 5.12 -10.45 -3.69
C GLY A 93 6.07 -11.55 -4.13
N TRP A 94 7.36 -11.23 -4.18
CA TRP A 94 8.44 -12.16 -4.53
C TRP A 94 8.40 -13.48 -3.75
N GLN A 95 8.01 -13.42 -2.47
CA GLN A 95 7.89 -14.63 -1.64
C GLN A 95 6.86 -15.61 -2.21
N PHE A 96 5.74 -15.14 -2.81
CA PHE A 96 4.72 -15.99 -3.42
C PHE A 96 5.20 -16.67 -4.68
N ASP A 97 5.87 -15.95 -5.56
CA ASP A 97 6.46 -16.55 -6.76
C ASP A 97 7.51 -17.60 -6.39
N THR A 98 8.29 -17.32 -5.34
CA THR A 98 9.32 -18.26 -4.85
C THR A 98 8.72 -19.50 -4.18
N GLN A 99 7.61 -19.37 -3.45
CA GLN A 99 6.95 -20.53 -2.83
C GLN A 99 6.01 -21.29 -3.79
N SER A 100 5.42 -20.63 -4.77
CA SER A 100 4.58 -21.30 -5.78
C SER A 100 5.39 -22.13 -6.77
N THR A 101 6.66 -21.77 -6.99
CA THR A 101 7.63 -22.57 -7.76
C THR A 101 8.19 -23.75 -6.96
N LEU A 102 8.19 -23.66 -5.63
CA LEU A 102 8.42 -24.78 -4.72
C LEU A 102 7.11 -25.56 -4.57
N ASN A 103 6.71 -26.31 -5.61
CA ASN A 103 5.59 -27.25 -5.52
C ASN A 103 5.72 -28.09 -4.24
N ILE A 104 4.71 -28.02 -3.37
CA ILE A 104 4.51 -28.96 -2.25
C ILE A 104 3.78 -30.19 -2.79
#